data_AF-A0A5C8P0D7-F1
#
_entry.id   AF-A0A5C8P0D7-F1
#
_cell.length_a   1.000
_cell.length_b   1.000
_cell.length_c   1.000
_cell.angle_alpha   90.00
_cell.angle_beta   90.00
_cell.angle_gamma   90.00
#
_symmetry.space_group_name_H-M   'P 1'
#
loop_
_entity.id
_entity.type
_entity.pdbx_description
1 polymer ?
#
loop_
_entity_poly.entity_id
_entity_poly.type
_entity_poly.pdbx_seq_one_letter_code
_entity_poly.pdbx_strand_id
1 'polypeptide(L)' 'MDHLFINNVDVHKQIHSIKKEIRNLQEKMNHLEEQLSYLQQNCQHVFNETDLMRRCVKCHYTESLYY' A
#
# COMPACT_ATOMS: atom_id res chain seq x y z
N MET A 1 28.91 31.30 16.92
CA MET A 1 28.31 30.09 17.54
C MET A 1 27.03 29.68 16.80
N ASP A 2 26.81 30.16 15.57
CA ASP A 2 25.46 30.27 14.98
C ASP A 2 25.20 29.28 13.84
N HIS A 3 26.25 28.69 13.25
CA HIS A 3 26.11 27.79 12.10
C HIS A 3 25.60 26.37 12.46
N LEU A 4 25.78 25.91 13.70
CA LEU A 4 25.32 24.58 14.15
C LEU A 4 23.81 24.53 14.40
N PHE A 5 23.18 25.66 14.69
CA PHE A 5 21.73 25.74 14.93
C PHE A 5 20.93 25.70 13.62
N ILE A 6 21.43 26.32 12.55
CA ILE A 6 20.77 26.37 11.25
C ILE A 6 20.68 24.97 10.62
N ASN A 7 21.75 24.17 10.71
CA ASN A 7 21.78 22.80 10.18
C ASN A 7 20.79 21.87 10.91
N ASN A 8 20.63 22.02 12.24
CA ASN A 8 19.68 21.20 12.99
C ASN A 8 18.22 21.55 12.64
N VAL A 9 17.91 22.83 12.42
CA VAL A 9 16.55 23.26 12.02
C VAL A 9 16.17 22.71 10.64
N ASP A 10 17.12 22.66 9.71
CA ASP A 10 16.88 22.10 8.36
C ASP A 10 16.62 20.59 8.41
N VAL A 11 17.45 19.84 9.17
CA VAL A 11 17.27 18.40 9.37
C VAL A 11 15.93 18.08 10.06
N HIS A 12 15.52 18.86 11.06
CA HIS A 12 14.21 18.68 11.71
C HIS A 12 13.04 18.93 10.75
N LYS A 13 13.14 19.93 9.87
CA LYS A 13 12.13 20.19 8.84
C LYS A 13 12.06 19.06 7.81
N GLN A 14 13.20 18.56 7.35
CA GLN A 14 13.25 17.43 6.43
C GLN A 14 12.65 16.17 7.05
N ILE A 15 13.01 15.82 8.29
CA ILE A 15 12.43 14.68 9.02
C ILE A 15 10.92 14.85 9.18
N HIS A 16 10.44 16.06 9.44
CA HIS A 16 9.00 16.32 9.54
C HIS A 16 8.28 16.13 8.19
N SER A 17 8.87 16.61 7.09
CA SER A 17 8.31 16.40 5.74
C SER A 17 8.23 14.93 5.39
N ILE A 18 9.32 14.18 5.61
CA ILE A 18 9.38 12.74 5.36
C ILE A 18 8.34 11.99 6.19
N LYS A 19 8.21 12.32 7.49
CA LYS A 19 7.16 11.71 8.34
C LYS A 19 5.74 12.03 7.88
N LYS A 20 5.52 13.19 7.27
CA LYS A 20 4.22 13.57 6.70
C LYS A 20 3.96 12.80 5.41
N GLU A 21 4.96 12.66 4.55
CA GLU A 21 4.87 11.87 3.33
C GLU A 21 4.62 10.40 3.62
N ILE A 22 5.34 9.81 4.59
CA ILE A 22 5.11 8.43 5.03
C ILE A 22 3.64 8.24 5.46
N ARG A 23 3.11 9.15 6.29
CA ARG A 23 1.70 9.06 6.73
C ARG A 23 0.73 9.20 5.58
N ASN A 24 0.94 10.15 4.68
CA ASN A 24 0.09 10.31 3.50
C ASN A 24 0.14 9.07 2.59
N LEU A 25 1.30 8.44 2.43
CA LEU A 25 1.45 7.22 1.66
C LEU A 25 0.74 6.05 2.34
N GLN A 26 0.85 5.92 3.67
CA GLN A 26 0.12 4.91 4.44
C GLN A 26 -1.40 5.06 4.32
N GLU A 27 -1.91 6.28 4.43
CA GLU A 27 -3.35 6.55 4.23
C GLU A 27 -3.81 6.18 2.81
N LYS A 28 -3.01 6.53 1.80
CA LYS A 28 -3.29 6.14 0.41
C LYS A 28 -3.26 4.62 0.22
N MET A 29 -2.30 3.92 0.83
CA MET A 29 -2.23 2.47 0.78
C MET A 29 -3.47 1.85 1.40
N ASN A 30 -3.86 2.26 2.61
CA ASN A 30 -5.06 1.76 3.27
C ASN A 30 -6.31 2.00 2.42
N HIS A 31 -6.45 3.20 1.83
CA HIS A 31 -7.60 3.51 0.99
C HIS A 31 -7.64 2.65 -0.29
N LEU A 32 -6.49 2.41 -0.92
CA LEU A 32 -6.38 1.53 -2.08
C LEU A 32 -6.68 0.08 -1.72
N GLU A 33 -6.25 -0.39 -0.54
CA GLU A 33 -6.57 -1.72 -0.02
C GLU A 33 -8.08 -1.87 0.24
N GLU A 34 -8.74 -0.86 0.83
CA GLU A 34 -10.19 -0.85 1.01
C GLU A 34 -10.94 -0.93 -0.32
N GLN A 35 -10.53 -0.11 -1.31
CA GLN A 35 -11.12 -0.15 -2.64
C GLN A 35 -10.91 -1.51 -3.32
N LEU A 36 -9.70 -2.07 -3.21
CA LEU A 36 -9.40 -3.38 -3.78
C LEU A 36 -10.23 -4.48 -3.11
N SER A 37 -10.34 -4.45 -1.79
CA SER A 37 -11.18 -5.39 -1.02
C SER A 37 -12.64 -5.27 -1.42
N TYR A 38 -13.17 -4.05 -1.55
CA TYR A 38 -14.53 -3.82 -2.03
C TYR A 38 -14.74 -4.37 -3.44
N LEU A 39 -13.81 -4.12 -4.36
CA LEU A 39 -13.88 -4.65 -5.73
C LEU A 39 -13.82 -6.17 -5.75
N GLN A 40 -12.98 -6.78 -4.94
CA GLN A 40 -12.87 -8.24 -4.83
C GLN A 40 -14.16 -8.83 -4.24
N GLN A 41 -14.70 -8.28 -3.15
CA GLN A 41 -15.93 -8.76 -2.53
C GLN A 41 -17.15 -8.66 -3.45
N ASN A 42 -17.25 -7.58 -4.23
CA ASN A 42 -18.35 -7.39 -5.18
C ASN A 42 -18.07 -8.03 -6.56
N CYS A 43 -16.91 -8.66 -6.74
CA CYS A 43 -16.60 -9.37 -7.96
C CYS A 43 -17.39 -10.68 -8.01
N GLN A 44 -18.14 -10.88 -9.10
CA GLN A 44 -18.56 -12.23 -9.49
C GLN A 44 -17.32 -12.98 -10.00
N HIS A 45 -16.60 -13.59 -9.07
CA HIS A 45 -15.32 -14.24 -9.30
C HIS A 45 -15.44 -15.28 -10.42
N VAL A 46 -14.61 -15.12 -11.45
CA VAL A 46 -14.39 -16.12 -12.49
C VAL A 46 -12.94 -16.56 -12.36
N PHE A 47 -12.75 -17.70 -11.71
CA PHE A 47 -11.43 -18.23 -11.42
C PHE A 47 -10.87 -18.97 -12.64
N ASN A 48 -9.62 -18.64 -12.97
CA ASN A 48 -8.78 -19.45 -13.81
C ASN A 48 -7.84 -20.23 -12.89
N GLU A 49 -8.03 -21.54 -12.83
CA GLU A 49 -7.25 -22.44 -11.98
C GLU A 49 -6.03 -22.93 -12.76
N THR A 50 -4.89 -22.94 -12.09
CA THR A 50 -3.66 -23.61 -12.51
C THR A 50 -3.29 -24.62 -11.44
N ASP A 51 -2.41 -25.59 -11.74
CA ASP A 51 -2.07 -26.69 -10.82
C ASP A 51 -1.60 -26.23 -9.42
N LEU A 52 -1.15 -24.98 -9.28
CA LEU A 52 -0.61 -24.42 -8.03
C LEU A 52 -1.47 -23.32 -7.39
N MET A 53 -2.32 -22.66 -8.17
CA MET A 53 -3.06 -21.47 -7.73
C MET A 53 -4.30 -21.21 -8.57
N ARG A 54 -5.31 -20.58 -7.97
CA ARG A 54 -6.44 -20.01 -8.69
C ARG A 54 -6.36 -18.49 -8.71
N ARG A 55 -6.58 -17.89 -9.88
CA ARG A 55 -6.62 -16.43 -10.05
C ARG A 55 -7.92 -16.01 -10.70
N CYS A 56 -8.61 -15.03 -10.12
CA CYS A 56 -9.76 -14.42 -10.76
C CYS A 56 -9.32 -13.60 -11.98
N VAL A 57 -9.94 -13.85 -13.13
CA VAL A 57 -9.61 -13.13 -14.38
C VAL A 57 -10.04 -11.65 -14.31
N LYS A 58 -11.09 -11.36 -13.53
CA LYS A 58 -11.68 -10.01 -13.42
C LYS A 58 -11.01 -9.14 -12.37
N CYS A 59 -10.89 -9.61 -11.13
CA CYS A 59 -10.36 -8.82 -10.01
C CYS A 59 -8.92 -9.21 -9.62
N HIS A 60 -8.32 -10.19 -10.31
CA HIS A 60 -6.98 -10.70 -10.04
C HIS A 60 -6.74 -11.24 -8.62
N TYR A 61 -7.81 -11.45 -7.84
CA TYR A 61 -7.73 -12.16 -6.57
C TYR A 61 -7.09 -13.53 -6.80
N THR A 62 -6.03 -13.83 -6.05
CA THR A 62 -5.21 -15.03 -6.23
C THR A 62 -5.16 -15.80 -4.93
N GLU A 63 -5.32 -17.11 -5.03
CA GLU A 63 -5.28 -18.02 -3.89
C GLU A 63 -4.44 -19.24 -4.25
N SER A 64 -3.49 -19.58 -3.37
CA SER A 64 -2.67 -20.78 -3.49
C SER A 64 -3.47 -22.00 -3.07
N LEU A 65 -3.36 -23.09 -3.83
CA LEU A 65 -4.07 -24.35 -3.54
C LEU A 65 -3.29 -25.29 -2.58
N TYR A 66 -2.12 -24.86 -2.07
CA TYR A 66 -1.30 -25.62 -1.14
C TYR A 66 -1.52 -25.16 0.32
N TYR A 67 -1.79 -26.12 1.20
CA TYR A 67 -1.91 -25.96 2.66
C TYR A 67 -0.57 -26.14 3.37
#